data_AF-A0A1I8MAC8-F1
#
_entry.id   AF-A0A1I8MAC8-F1
#
_cell.length_a   1.000
_cell.length_b   1.000
_cell.length_c   1.000
_cell.angle_alpha   90.00
_cell.angle_beta   90.00
_cell.angle_gamma   90.00
#
_symmetry.space_group_name_H-M   'P 1'
#
loop_
_entity.id
_entity.type
_entity.pdbx_description
1 polymer ?
#
loop_
_entity_poly.entity_id
_entity_poly.type
_entity_poly.pdbx_seq_one_letter_code
_entity_poly.pdbx_strand_id
1 'polypeptide(L)'
;MRNTSTLLIASILVALCLPALAKFTTQDVKCHVCKAVVSEIEEEVAKVDPKKKIDVSGFRLDANGNSVGKSVPMAKSELFLSEVLEKVCDKMDDYLRATYKKTGKFTLLKIMIDGKMNPESSEVDFVQDDDLNKSLGHYCLEFIENYEDIVMKYFKEETLNEHLDIKICSEESEYCNDAPIQEDYEFDDKDEL
;
A
#
# COMPACT_ATOMS: atom_id res chain seq x y z
N MET A 1 -51.50 -36.01 17.86
CA MET A 1 -51.47 -34.63 17.35
C MET A 1 -50.29 -33.92 18.02
N ARG A 2 -49.09 -33.98 17.41
CA ARG A 2 -47.85 -33.45 17.98
C ARG A 2 -47.05 -32.75 16.87
N ASN A 3 -46.77 -31.47 17.10
CA ASN A 3 -45.53 -30.78 16.73
C ASN A 3 -45.19 -30.50 15.26
N THR A 4 -46.16 -30.25 14.38
CA THR A 4 -45.86 -29.59 13.09
C THR A 4 -45.53 -28.10 13.24
N SER A 5 -46.10 -27.44 14.25
CA SER A 5 -45.90 -26.00 14.49
C SER A 5 -44.51 -25.68 15.07
N THR A 6 -43.91 -26.57 15.87
CA THR A 6 -42.55 -26.39 16.40
C THR A 6 -41.45 -26.62 15.35
N LEU A 7 -41.69 -27.48 14.36
CA LEU A 7 -40.78 -27.70 13.23
C LEU A 7 -40.66 -26.47 12.32
N LEU A 8 -41.78 -25.75 12.09
CA LEU A 8 -41.79 -24.54 11.27
C LEU A 8 -41.06 -23.37 11.95
N ILE A 9 -41.19 -23.24 13.27
CA ILE A 9 -40.51 -22.17 14.04
C ILE A 9 -38.99 -22.41 14.08
N ALA A 10 -38.55 -23.67 14.20
CA ALA A 10 -37.13 -24.02 14.15
C ALA A 10 -36.49 -23.75 12.78
N SER A 11 -37.24 -23.96 11.69
CA SER A 11 -36.75 -23.71 10.32
C SER A 11 -36.62 -22.21 9.98
N ILE A 12 -37.43 -21.35 10.61
CA ILE A 12 -37.36 -19.88 10.41
C ILE A 12 -36.17 -19.27 11.18
N LEU A 13 -35.84 -19.79 12.36
CA LEU A 13 -34.68 -19.29 13.13
C LEU A 13 -33.33 -19.60 12.46
N VAL A 14 -33.21 -20.73 11.75
CA VAL A 14 -31.96 -21.12 11.07
C VAL A 14 -31.70 -20.27 9.81
N ALA A 15 -32.75 -19.76 9.15
CA ALA A 15 -32.60 -18.92 7.95
C ALA A 15 -32.15 -17.47 8.25
N LEU A 16 -32.24 -17.02 9.51
CA LEU A 16 -31.87 -15.66 9.92
C LEU A 16 -30.40 -15.51 10.36
N CYS A 17 -29.63 -16.60 10.35
CA CYS A 17 -28.21 -16.58 10.70
C CYS A 17 -27.34 -16.83 9.45
N LEU A 18 -27.70 -16.22 8.32
CA LEU A 18 -26.75 -16.06 7.22
C LEU A 18 -25.74 -14.99 7.66
N PRO A 19 -24.46 -15.33 7.88
CA PRO A 19 -23.45 -14.30 8.07
C PRO A 19 -23.52 -13.38 6.85
N ALA A 20 -23.52 -12.07 7.10
CA ALA A 20 -23.39 -11.10 6.04
C ALA A 20 -22.07 -11.42 5.31
N LEU A 21 -22.15 -12.04 4.13
CA LEU A 21 -20.99 -12.28 3.29
C LEU A 21 -20.35 -10.90 3.10
N ALA A 22 -19.10 -10.74 3.56
CA ALA A 22 -18.36 -9.50 3.39
C ALA A 22 -18.36 -9.15 1.90
N LYS A 23 -19.03 -8.06 1.52
CA LYS A 23 -19.18 -7.66 0.12
C LYS A 23 -18.06 -6.71 -0.24
N PHE A 24 -16.91 -7.26 -0.57
CA PHE A 24 -15.82 -6.52 -1.19
C PHE A 24 -15.45 -7.17 -2.51
N THR A 25 -14.89 -6.37 -3.40
CA THR A 25 -14.55 -6.73 -4.76
C THR A 25 -13.04 -6.99 -4.86
N THR A 26 -12.62 -7.65 -5.94
CA THR A 26 -11.20 -7.76 -6.28
C THR A 26 -10.54 -6.39 -6.41
N GLN A 27 -11.27 -5.39 -6.90
CA GLN A 27 -10.77 -4.01 -7.01
C GLN A 27 -10.47 -3.41 -5.63
N ASP A 28 -11.32 -3.66 -4.63
CA ASP A 28 -11.08 -3.20 -3.26
C ASP A 28 -9.77 -3.81 -2.70
N VAL A 29 -9.53 -5.09 -2.98
CA VAL A 29 -8.28 -5.75 -2.57
C VAL A 29 -7.08 -5.13 -3.27
N LYS A 30 -7.14 -4.96 -4.60
CA LYS A 30 -6.06 -4.33 -5.38
C LYS A 30 -5.73 -2.92 -4.89
N CYS A 31 -6.75 -2.10 -4.64
CA CYS A 31 -6.59 -0.75 -4.11
C CYS A 31 -5.86 -0.76 -2.76
N HIS A 32 -6.34 -1.55 -1.79
CA HIS A 32 -5.71 -1.59 -0.47
C HIS A 32 -4.31 -2.21 -0.48
N VAL A 33 -4.04 -3.19 -1.34
CA VAL A 33 -2.70 -3.76 -1.51
C VAL A 33 -1.75 -2.71 -2.08
N CYS A 34 -2.15 -1.96 -3.11
CA CYS A 34 -1.34 -0.86 -3.64
C CYS A 34 -1.00 0.16 -2.55
N LYS A 35 -2.00 0.62 -1.79
CA LYS A 35 -1.78 1.59 -0.70
C LYS A 35 -0.84 1.06 0.38
N ALA A 36 -0.98 -0.21 0.77
CA ALA A 36 -0.09 -0.85 1.72
C ALA A 36 1.35 -0.94 1.19
N VAL A 37 1.52 -1.31 -0.08
CA VAL A 37 2.84 -1.36 -0.73
C VAL A 37 3.50 0.01 -0.75
N VAL A 38 2.79 1.07 -1.17
CA VAL A 38 3.33 2.44 -1.18
C VAL A 38 3.76 2.85 0.24
N SER A 39 2.92 2.58 1.25
CA SER A 39 3.22 2.90 2.65
C SER A 39 4.44 2.13 3.18
N GLU A 40 4.60 0.85 2.83
CA GLU A 40 5.79 0.06 3.23
C GLU A 40 7.07 0.60 2.58
N ILE A 41 7.01 1.08 1.33
CA ILE A 41 8.16 1.72 0.67
C ILE A 41 8.51 3.04 1.36
N GLU A 42 7.50 3.86 1.70
CA GLU A 42 7.70 5.10 2.47
C GLU A 42 8.36 4.81 3.82
N GLU A 43 7.92 3.76 4.54
CA GLU A 43 8.54 3.32 5.79
C GLU A 43 10.01 2.93 5.60
N GLU A 44 10.36 2.18 4.55
CA GLU A 44 11.75 1.79 4.28
C GLU A 44 12.63 2.99 3.88
N VAL A 45 12.10 3.91 3.07
CA VAL A 45 12.78 5.15 2.71
C VAL A 45 13.03 6.02 3.95
N ALA A 46 12.05 6.14 4.85
CA ALA A 46 12.16 6.93 6.07
C ALA A 46 13.20 6.38 7.07
N LYS A 47 13.56 5.09 6.99
CA LYS A 47 14.62 4.47 7.81
C LYS A 47 16.03 4.87 7.38
N VAL A 48 16.21 5.40 6.17
CA VAL A 48 17.52 5.80 5.64
C VAL A 48 17.92 7.17 6.20
N ASP A 49 19.16 7.29 6.70
CA ASP A 49 19.73 8.58 7.11
C ASP A 49 19.73 9.57 5.92
N PRO A 50 19.06 10.73 6.02
CA PRO A 50 18.99 11.73 4.94
C PRO A 50 20.36 12.23 4.46
N LYS A 51 21.40 12.13 5.29
CA LYS A 51 22.78 12.52 4.94
C LYS A 51 23.54 11.42 4.21
N LYS A 52 23.05 10.18 4.24
CA LYS A 52 23.73 9.04 3.61
C LYS A 52 23.61 9.18 2.10
N LYS A 53 24.78 9.26 1.45
CA LYS A 53 24.91 9.30 0.00
C LYS A 53 25.60 8.05 -0.50
N ILE A 54 25.27 7.65 -1.71
CA ILE A 54 25.94 6.56 -2.43
C ILE A 54 26.57 7.13 -3.70
N ASP A 55 27.74 6.61 -4.04
CA ASP A 55 28.39 6.92 -5.31
C ASP A 55 27.70 6.12 -6.42
N VAL A 56 27.16 6.84 -7.40
CA VAL A 56 26.54 6.25 -8.59
C VAL A 56 27.39 6.46 -9.83
N SER A 57 28.61 6.97 -9.69
CA SER A 57 29.54 6.99 -10.80
C SER A 57 30.03 5.59 -11.12
N GLY A 58 29.85 5.19 -12.37
CA GLY A 58 30.74 4.21 -12.99
C GLY A 58 32.16 4.79 -13.11
N PHE A 59 33.10 4.01 -13.65
CA PHE A 59 34.52 4.36 -13.81
C PHE A 59 34.81 5.52 -14.81
N ARG A 60 33.97 6.56 -14.86
CA ARG A 60 34.14 7.71 -15.76
C ARG A 60 35.24 8.62 -15.22
N LEU A 61 36.27 8.77 -16.04
CA LEU A 61 37.37 9.68 -15.81
C LEU A 61 37.13 10.99 -16.59
N ASP A 62 37.53 12.13 -16.02
CA ASP A 62 37.63 13.38 -16.75
C ASP A 62 38.78 13.34 -17.77
N ALA A 63 38.95 14.42 -18.56
CA ALA A 63 40.03 14.53 -19.54
C ALA A 63 41.44 14.46 -18.92
N ASN A 64 41.57 14.59 -17.61
CA ASN A 64 42.83 14.55 -16.87
C ASN A 64 43.06 13.20 -16.16
N GLY A 65 42.15 12.23 -16.33
CA GLY A 65 42.25 10.92 -15.69
C GLY A 65 41.78 10.90 -14.23
N ASN A 66 41.12 11.95 -13.74
CA ASN A 66 40.51 11.94 -12.41
C ASN A 66 39.13 11.31 -12.46
N SER A 67 38.78 10.52 -11.43
CA SER A 67 37.42 10.00 -11.30
C SER A 67 36.42 11.15 -11.07
N VAL A 68 35.39 11.23 -11.91
CA VAL A 68 34.30 12.19 -11.72
C VAL A 68 33.20 11.46 -10.95
N GLY A 69 33.21 11.58 -9.63
CA GLY A 69 32.19 10.98 -8.76
C GLY A 69 30.88 11.77 -8.77
N LYS A 70 29.76 11.11 -9.11
CA LYS A 70 28.40 11.63 -8.90
C LYS A 70 27.80 10.86 -7.74
N SER A 71 27.56 11.54 -6.64
CA SER A 71 26.85 10.96 -5.48
C SER A 71 25.40 11.40 -5.46
N VAL A 72 24.48 10.50 -5.09
CA VAL A 72 23.06 10.81 -4.84
C VAL A 72 22.66 10.37 -3.43
N PRO A 73 21.59 10.93 -2.84
CA PRO A 73 21.03 10.42 -1.59
C PRO A 73 20.70 8.93 -1.72
N MET A 74 21.09 8.11 -0.73
CA MET A 74 20.91 6.66 -0.79
C MET A 74 19.44 6.29 -0.95
N ALA A 75 18.55 6.94 -0.19
CA ALA A 75 17.10 6.75 -0.21
C ALA A 75 16.47 6.90 -1.62
N LYS A 76 17.14 7.61 -2.52
CA LYS A 76 16.68 7.89 -3.89
C LYS A 76 17.52 7.21 -4.95
N SER A 77 18.51 6.41 -4.53
CA SER A 77 19.34 5.67 -5.46
C SER A 77 18.56 4.50 -6.04
N GLU A 78 18.76 4.24 -7.33
CA GLU A 78 18.14 3.11 -8.01
C GLU A 78 18.44 1.79 -7.33
N LEU A 79 19.70 1.59 -6.92
CA LEU A 79 20.11 0.41 -6.19
C LEU A 79 19.28 0.18 -4.92
N PHE A 80 19.14 1.20 -4.08
CA PHE A 80 18.38 1.08 -2.83
C PHE A 80 16.90 0.81 -3.09
N LEU A 81 16.27 1.57 -3.99
CA LEU A 81 14.86 1.40 -4.27
C LEU A 81 14.56 0.03 -4.89
N SER A 82 15.40 -0.46 -5.81
CA SER A 82 15.26 -1.82 -6.35
C SER A 82 15.34 -2.89 -5.25
N GLU A 83 16.27 -2.78 -4.29
CA GLU A 83 16.34 -3.70 -3.14
C GLU A 83 15.08 -3.65 -2.25
N VAL A 84 14.43 -2.49 -2.15
CA VAL A 84 13.16 -2.33 -1.43
C VAL A 84 12.02 -2.99 -2.20
N LEU A 85 11.89 -2.73 -3.51
CA LEU A 85 10.83 -3.30 -4.34
C LEU A 85 10.89 -4.82 -4.45
N GLU A 86 12.09 -5.40 -4.45
CA GLU A 86 12.27 -6.86 -4.44
C GLU A 86 11.69 -7.54 -3.18
N LYS A 87 11.61 -6.81 -2.05
CA LYS A 87 11.23 -7.37 -0.74
C LYS A 87 9.90 -6.86 -0.22
N VAL A 88 9.34 -5.82 -0.82
CA VAL A 88 8.12 -5.17 -0.30
C VAL A 88 6.94 -6.14 -0.26
N CYS A 89 6.85 -7.08 -1.21
CA CYS A 89 5.76 -8.04 -1.23
C CYS A 89 5.83 -9.09 -0.12
N ASP A 90 7.01 -9.34 0.46
CA ASP A 90 7.13 -10.21 1.64
C ASP A 90 6.39 -9.61 2.85
N LYS A 91 6.20 -8.29 2.88
CA LYS A 91 5.44 -7.60 3.94
C LYS A 91 3.96 -7.96 3.94
N MET A 92 3.42 -8.45 2.83
CA MET A 92 1.99 -8.79 2.75
C MET A 92 1.59 -9.93 3.68
N ASP A 93 2.56 -10.74 4.15
CA ASP A 93 2.34 -11.77 5.18
C ASP A 93 1.99 -11.16 6.55
N ASP A 94 2.37 -9.90 6.80
CA ASP A 94 2.05 -9.16 8.03
C ASP A 94 0.65 -8.53 8.00
N TYR A 95 -0.12 -8.72 6.92
CA TYR A 95 -1.45 -8.14 6.73
C TYR A 95 -2.55 -9.19 6.67
N LEU A 96 -3.73 -8.81 7.18
CA LEU A 96 -4.95 -9.60 7.10
C LEU A 96 -6.05 -8.83 6.36
N ARG A 97 -6.85 -9.55 5.59
CA ARG A 97 -8.12 -9.04 5.10
C ARG A 97 -9.09 -8.88 6.27
N ALA A 98 -9.71 -7.72 6.36
CA ALA A 98 -10.67 -7.44 7.42
C ALA A 98 -11.82 -6.57 6.92
N THR A 99 -12.87 -6.49 7.72
CA THR A 99 -14.02 -5.61 7.47
C THR A 99 -14.35 -4.85 8.74
N TYR A 100 -14.51 -3.53 8.67
CA TYR A 100 -14.88 -2.73 9.83
C TYR A 100 -16.27 -3.09 10.33
N LYS A 101 -16.40 -3.43 11.63
CA LYS A 101 -17.67 -3.81 12.27
C LYS A 101 -18.76 -2.76 12.12
N LYS A 102 -18.38 -1.48 12.15
CA LYS A 102 -19.31 -0.34 12.12
C LYS A 102 -19.86 -0.06 10.73
N THR A 103 -19.05 -0.23 9.69
CA THR A 103 -19.38 0.24 8.33
C THR A 103 -19.55 -0.89 7.33
N GLY A 104 -19.06 -2.10 7.64
CA GLY A 104 -19.00 -3.21 6.69
C GLY A 104 -17.99 -2.97 5.56
N LYS A 105 -17.14 -1.93 5.63
CA LYS A 105 -16.13 -1.63 4.61
C LYS A 105 -14.91 -2.54 4.76
N PHE A 106 -14.41 -3.02 3.63
CA PHE A 106 -13.15 -3.75 3.55
C PHE A 106 -11.98 -2.89 4.00
N THR A 107 -10.98 -3.55 4.59
CA THR A 107 -9.68 -2.96 4.88
C THR A 107 -8.61 -4.05 4.87
N LEU A 108 -7.37 -3.63 4.64
CA LEU A 108 -6.21 -4.46 4.82
C LEU A 108 -5.51 -4.06 6.11
N LEU A 109 -5.55 -4.91 7.13
CA LEU A 109 -5.08 -4.61 8.47
C LEU A 109 -3.68 -5.21 8.69
N LYS A 110 -2.68 -4.36 8.96
CA LYS A 110 -1.37 -4.80 9.48
C LYS A 110 -1.55 -5.40 10.87
N ILE A 111 -1.09 -6.62 11.12
CA ILE A 111 -1.32 -7.35 12.38
C ILE A 111 -0.60 -6.65 13.54
N MET A 112 0.64 -6.24 13.29
CA MET A 112 1.54 -5.68 14.29
C MET A 112 2.03 -4.29 13.87
N ILE A 113 1.99 -3.35 14.80
CA ILE A 113 2.58 -2.01 14.66
C ILE A 113 3.51 -1.81 15.85
N ASP A 114 4.78 -1.49 15.58
CA ASP A 114 5.82 -1.30 16.59
C ASP A 114 5.92 -2.44 17.63
N GLY A 115 5.79 -3.68 17.15
CA GLY A 115 5.85 -4.88 18.00
C GLY A 115 4.65 -5.09 18.92
N LYS A 116 3.57 -4.32 18.74
CA LYS A 116 2.29 -4.48 19.45
C LYS A 116 1.17 -4.84 18.48
N MET A 117 0.15 -5.52 18.99
CA MET A 117 -1.06 -5.80 18.22
C MET A 117 -1.67 -4.49 17.73
N ASN A 118 -2.07 -4.44 16.47
CA ASN A 118 -2.72 -3.26 15.90
C ASN A 118 -3.98 -2.91 16.71
N PRO A 119 -4.10 -1.70 17.27
CA PRO A 119 -5.23 -1.31 18.12
C PRO A 119 -6.59 -1.38 17.38
N GLU A 120 -6.61 -1.29 16.05
CA GLU A 120 -7.82 -1.41 15.25
C GLU A 120 -8.32 -2.86 15.13
N SER A 121 -7.55 -3.85 15.60
CA SER A 121 -7.96 -5.26 15.59
C SER A 121 -9.29 -5.52 16.31
N SER A 122 -9.66 -4.71 17.31
CA SER A 122 -10.96 -4.82 17.99
C SER A 122 -12.13 -4.29 17.18
N GLU A 123 -11.88 -3.40 16.22
CA GLU A 123 -12.90 -2.70 15.44
C GLU A 123 -13.26 -3.41 14.14
N VAL A 124 -12.56 -4.49 13.80
CA VAL A 124 -12.72 -5.24 12.56
C VAL A 124 -13.11 -6.70 12.79
N ASP A 125 -13.76 -7.28 11.80
CA ASP A 125 -13.96 -8.71 11.66
C ASP A 125 -12.95 -9.23 10.61
N PHE A 126 -12.11 -10.18 11.00
CA PHE A 126 -11.14 -10.79 10.09
C PHE A 126 -11.84 -11.67 9.06
N VAL A 127 -11.51 -11.46 7.79
CA VAL A 127 -12.00 -12.26 6.69
C VAL A 127 -11.11 -13.49 6.60
N GLN A 128 -11.69 -14.67 6.85
CA GLN A 128 -11.01 -15.93 6.64
C GLN A 128 -10.99 -16.21 5.14
N ASP A 129 -9.79 -16.32 4.59
CA ASP A 129 -9.56 -16.78 3.21
C ASP A 129 -9.08 -18.22 3.27
N ASP A 130 -9.59 -19.09 2.39
CA ASP A 130 -9.21 -20.50 2.30
C ASP A 130 -7.70 -20.65 2.00
N ASP A 131 -7.09 -19.60 1.42
CA ASP A 131 -5.67 -19.54 1.04
C ASP A 131 -4.77 -18.78 2.04
N LEU A 132 -5.21 -18.52 3.29
CA LEU A 132 -4.38 -17.94 4.36
C LEU A 132 -3.58 -16.67 3.93
N ASN A 133 -4.23 -15.72 3.24
CA ASN A 133 -3.62 -14.48 2.71
C ASN A 133 -2.56 -14.61 1.62
N LYS A 134 -2.26 -15.81 1.09
CA LYS A 134 -1.35 -15.95 -0.06
C LYS A 134 -1.79 -15.11 -1.27
N SER A 135 -3.10 -14.87 -1.37
CA SER A 135 -3.70 -14.01 -2.38
C SER A 135 -3.22 -12.55 -2.30
N LEU A 136 -2.86 -12.00 -1.13
CA LEU A 136 -2.34 -10.64 -1.01
C LEU A 136 -0.96 -10.47 -1.63
N GLY A 137 -0.06 -11.42 -1.37
CA GLY A 137 1.26 -11.47 -2.01
C GLY A 137 1.16 -11.50 -3.52
N HIS A 138 0.20 -12.27 -4.08
CA HIS A 138 -0.05 -12.28 -5.53
C HIS A 138 -0.49 -10.92 -6.09
N TYR A 139 -1.38 -10.19 -5.41
CA TYR A 139 -1.76 -8.84 -5.85
C TYR A 139 -0.60 -7.85 -5.75
N CYS A 140 0.27 -8.00 -4.75
CA CYS A 140 1.46 -7.16 -4.63
C CYS A 140 2.43 -7.43 -5.78
N LEU A 141 2.71 -8.70 -6.09
CA LEU A 141 3.58 -9.07 -7.20
C LEU A 141 3.02 -8.56 -8.52
N GLU A 142 1.72 -8.73 -8.77
CA GLU A 142 1.05 -8.16 -9.95
C GLU A 142 1.22 -6.64 -10.01
N PHE A 143 1.10 -5.93 -8.88
CA PHE A 143 1.28 -4.48 -8.84
C PHE A 143 2.72 -4.07 -9.14
N ILE A 144 3.72 -4.67 -8.49
CA ILE A 144 5.13 -4.34 -8.70
C ILE A 144 5.56 -4.66 -10.14
N GLU A 145 5.17 -5.82 -10.68
CA GLU A 145 5.49 -6.20 -12.07
C GLU A 145 4.96 -5.19 -13.10
N ASN A 146 3.79 -4.60 -12.85
CA ASN A 146 3.16 -3.67 -13.80
C ASN A 146 3.57 -2.20 -13.58
N TYR A 147 3.93 -1.81 -12.36
CA TYR A 147 4.07 -0.40 -11.97
C TYR A 147 5.42 -0.05 -11.34
N GLU A 148 6.43 -0.96 -11.36
CA GLU A 148 7.79 -0.70 -10.85
C GLU A 148 8.35 0.62 -11.37
N ASP A 149 8.29 0.87 -12.69
CA ASP A 149 8.82 2.10 -13.29
C ASP A 149 8.15 3.37 -12.75
N ILE A 150 6.84 3.31 -12.49
CA ILE A 150 6.06 4.41 -11.93
C ILE A 150 6.44 4.64 -10.47
N VAL A 151 6.51 3.58 -9.67
CA VAL A 151 6.96 3.65 -8.27
C VAL A 151 8.37 4.26 -8.22
N MET A 152 9.29 3.77 -9.05
CA MET A 152 10.65 4.29 -9.14
C MET A 152 10.71 5.77 -9.52
N LYS A 153 9.86 6.21 -10.46
CA LYS A 153 9.76 7.63 -10.85
C LYS A 153 9.44 8.51 -9.65
N TYR A 154 8.35 8.21 -8.92
CA TYR A 154 7.90 9.04 -7.80
C TYR A 154 8.87 9.01 -6.60
N PHE A 155 9.42 7.85 -6.24
CA PHE A 155 10.33 7.75 -5.10
C PHE A 155 11.74 8.34 -5.37
N LYS A 156 12.09 8.61 -6.64
CA LYS A 156 13.33 9.31 -7.02
C LYS A 156 13.20 10.83 -7.03
N GLU A 157 12.01 11.39 -6.87
CA GLU A 157 11.79 12.85 -6.90
C GLU A 157 12.55 13.59 -5.79
N GLU A 158 12.85 14.89 -6.02
CA GLU A 158 13.61 15.71 -5.06
C GLU A 158 12.85 15.93 -3.74
N THR A 159 11.53 15.97 -3.80
CA THR A 159 10.64 16.06 -2.65
C THR A 159 9.57 15.00 -2.82
N LEU A 160 9.40 14.11 -1.84
CA LEU A 160 8.30 13.14 -1.89
C LEU A 160 6.98 13.88 -1.68
N ASN A 161 6.00 13.57 -2.51
CA ASN A 161 4.63 14.04 -2.33
C ASN A 161 4.05 13.44 -1.03
N GLU A 162 3.25 14.19 -0.28
CA GLU A 162 2.60 13.70 0.95
C GLU A 162 1.54 12.60 0.67
N HIS A 163 1.14 12.45 -0.59
CA HIS A 163 0.03 11.61 -1.02
C HIS A 163 0.43 10.71 -2.21
N LEU A 164 1.58 10.03 -2.07
CA LEU A 164 2.06 9.07 -3.07
C LEU A 164 1.06 7.95 -3.31
N ASP A 165 0.29 7.56 -2.30
CA ASP A 165 -0.76 6.54 -2.43
C ASP A 165 -1.85 6.97 -3.43
N ILE A 166 -2.29 8.24 -3.42
CA ILE A 166 -3.26 8.76 -4.38
C ILE A 166 -2.63 8.83 -5.78
N LYS A 167 -1.42 9.38 -5.89
CA LYS A 167 -0.71 9.50 -7.18
C LYS A 167 -0.52 8.14 -7.85
N ILE A 168 -0.02 7.15 -7.11
CA ILE A 168 0.32 5.84 -7.66
C ILE A 168 -0.92 4.95 -7.76
N CYS A 169 -1.74 4.85 -6.71
CA CYS A 169 -2.84 3.90 -6.65
C CYS A 169 -4.13 4.37 -7.33
N SER A 170 -4.35 5.68 -7.45
CA SER A 170 -5.52 6.22 -8.15
C SER A 170 -5.17 6.78 -9.53
N GLU A 171 -4.20 7.70 -9.62
CA GLU A 171 -3.93 8.43 -10.88
C GLU A 171 -3.18 7.58 -11.91
N GLU A 172 -2.20 6.76 -11.50
CA GLU A 172 -1.34 6.01 -12.44
C GLU A 172 -1.79 4.56 -12.69
N SER A 173 -2.32 3.88 -11.66
CA SER A 173 -2.74 2.47 -11.77
C SER A 173 -4.25 2.25 -11.88
N GLU A 174 -5.07 3.26 -11.56
CA GLU A 174 -6.54 3.15 -11.53
C GLU A 174 -7.06 2.04 -10.60
N TYR A 175 -6.26 1.59 -9.62
CA TYR A 175 -6.67 0.57 -8.65
C TYR A 175 -7.68 1.15 -7.64
N CYS A 176 -7.47 2.41 -7.26
CA CYS A 176 -8.32 3.16 -6.35
C CYS A 176 -9.11 4.24 -7.09
N ASN A 177 -10.22 4.69 -6.48
CA ASN A 177 -11.07 5.78 -6.99
C ASN A 177 -11.04 6.98 -6.04
N ASP A 178 -9.88 7.31 -5.48
CA ASP A 178 -9.74 8.48 -4.61
C ASP A 178 -9.85 9.77 -5.45
N ALA A 179 -10.27 10.87 -4.81
CA ALA A 179 -10.28 12.15 -5.49
C ALA A 179 -8.84 12.61 -5.78
N PRO A 180 -8.55 13.11 -6.99
CA PRO A 180 -7.26 13.70 -7.30
C PRO A 180 -6.94 14.86 -6.37
N ILE A 181 -5.65 15.07 -6.15
CA ILE A 181 -5.17 16.14 -5.28
C ILE A 181 -5.22 17.45 -6.05
N GLN A 182 -5.88 18.45 -5.48
CA GLN A 182 -5.84 19.81 -6.01
C GLN A 182 -4.50 20.42 -5.59
N GLU A 183 -3.62 20.70 -6.54
CA GLU A 183 -2.42 21.49 -6.28
C GLU A 183 -2.88 22.94 -6.02
N ASP A 184 -2.70 23.41 -4.79
CA ASP A 184 -2.94 24.81 -4.45
C ASP A 184 -1.99 25.67 -5.28
N TYR A 185 -2.52 26.33 -6.31
CA TYR A 185 -1.77 27.30 -7.10
C TYR A 185 -1.32 28.45 -6.18
N GLU A 186 -0.05 28.47 -5.79
CA GLU A 186 0.58 29.66 -5.23
C GLU A 186 0.51 30.76 -6.29
N PHE A 187 -0.35 31.76 -6.07
CA PHE A 187 -0.31 33.01 -6.80
C PHE A 187 1.02 33.68 -6.47
N ASP A 188 1.94 33.69 -7.43
CA ASP A 188 3.18 34.45 -7.37
C ASP A 188 2.78 35.94 -7.34
N ASP A 189 2.65 36.51 -6.13
CA ASP A 189 2.46 37.95 -5.89
C ASP A 189 3.76 38.69 -6.26
N LYS A 190 4.06 38.75 -7.55
CA LYS A 190 5.07 39.63 -8.12
C LYS A 190 4.54 40.20 -9.41
N ASP A 191 3.85 41.33 -9.29
CA ASP A 191 4.06 42.50 -10.13
C ASP A 191 3.10 43.62 -9.67
N GLU A 192 3.53 44.44 -8.71
CA GLU A 192 3.13 45.85 -8.61
C GLU A 192 4.06 46.59 -7.63
N LEU A 193 5.10 47.24 -8.17
CA LEU A 193 5.55 48.63 -7.87
C LEU A 193 6.85 48.99 -8.60
#